data_AF-A0A3A8PL22-F1
#
_entry.id   AF-A0A3A8PL22-F1
#
_cell.length_a   1.000
_cell.length_b   1.000
_cell.length_c   1.000
_cell.angle_alpha   90.00
_cell.angle_beta   90.00
_cell.angle_gamma   90.00
#
_symmetry.space_group_name_H-M   'P 1'
#
loop_
_entity.id
_entity.type
_entity.pdbx_description
1 polymer ?
#
loop_
_entity_poly.entity_id
_entity_poly.type
_entity_poly.pdbx_seq_one_letter_code
_entity_poly.pdbx_strand_id
1 'polypeptide(L)'
;MAQIKLGELLIKANVLQESQLKAALAEQAKWGGKLGEILVRMNLVSEDILVRALSKQLGMPAVNLDAVQMVPPHVKAKIPAQTARDFSVVPLQLRDDGKTLVVAMSDPLNVRVLDELRALSKCRIVANVAGRTSVARAFARLYEETAELEDADTNFKVVDAQGRTVVKNLKDLDPAAAVAMSPKPAAAPPRAPPPPEPPRQSAASGSPAELLKSVEEVQRKEVAALKAMVELLIEKGVFSREEYLAKVKR
;
A
#
# COMPACT_ATOMS: atom_id res chain seq x y z
N MET A 1 31.16 -8.49 20.97
CA MET A 1 30.15 -9.49 21.38
C MET A 1 29.60 -10.12 20.10
N ALA A 2 29.58 -11.44 19.99
CA ALA A 2 29.06 -12.12 18.80
C ALA A 2 27.55 -11.82 18.69
N GLN A 3 27.14 -11.10 17.64
CA GLN A 3 25.72 -10.95 17.34
C GLN A 3 25.11 -12.33 17.13
N ILE A 4 24.12 -12.67 17.94
CA ILE A 4 23.35 -13.91 17.77
C ILE A 4 22.67 -13.84 16.41
N LYS A 5 22.87 -14.86 15.57
CA LYS A 5 22.27 -14.88 14.23
C LYS A 5 20.75 -15.04 14.36
N LEU A 6 20.00 -14.34 13.50
CA LEU A 6 18.53 -14.39 13.47
C LEU A 6 18.00 -15.84 13.41
N GLY A 7 18.59 -16.67 12.54
CA GLY A 7 18.19 -18.07 12.39
C GLY A 7 18.37 -18.89 13.66
N GLU A 8 19.50 -18.71 14.36
CA GLU A 8 19.78 -19.39 15.63
C GLU A 8 18.84 -18.91 16.74
N LEU A 9 18.50 -17.61 16.75
CA LEU A 9 17.55 -17.05 17.70
C LEU A 9 16.14 -17.62 17.51
N LEU A 10 15.71 -17.82 16.26
CA LEU A 10 14.42 -18.43 15.92
C LEU A 10 14.38 -19.93 16.26
N ILE A 11 15.49 -20.65 16.07
CA ILE A 11 15.62 -22.06 16.49
C ILE A 11 15.55 -22.17 18.02
N LYS A 12 16.29 -21.34 18.75
CA LYS A 12 16.25 -21.31 20.23
C LYS A 12 14.87 -20.98 20.77
N ALA A 13 14.09 -20.20 20.03
CA ALA A 13 12.71 -19.87 20.36
C ALA A 13 11.70 -20.99 19.98
N ASN A 14 12.16 -22.13 19.45
CA ASN A 14 11.33 -23.23 18.93
C ASN A 14 10.34 -22.81 17.84
N VAL A 15 10.62 -21.70 17.13
CA VAL A 15 9.78 -21.22 16.02
C VAL A 15 10.20 -21.89 14.71
N LEU A 16 11.48 -22.18 14.55
CA LEU A 16 12.07 -22.69 13.33
C LEU A 16 12.90 -23.94 13.61
N GLN A 17 12.84 -24.94 12.73
CA GLN A 17 13.73 -26.10 12.76
C GLN A 17 15.00 -25.85 11.94
N GLU A 18 16.09 -26.55 12.24
CA GLU A 18 17.34 -26.45 11.46
C GLU A 18 17.15 -26.79 9.97
N SER A 19 16.29 -27.78 9.67
CA SER A 19 15.95 -28.16 8.29
C SER A 19 15.29 -27.01 7.52
N GLN A 20 14.35 -26.32 8.17
CA GLN A 20 13.65 -25.16 7.61
C GLN A 20 14.58 -23.96 7.43
N LEU A 21 15.50 -23.73 8.38
CA LEU A 21 16.53 -22.70 8.24
C LEU A 21 17.45 -22.98 7.05
N LYS A 22 17.88 -24.23 6.86
CA LYS A 22 18.70 -24.63 5.71
C LYS A 22 17.97 -24.41 4.38
N ALA A 23 16.69 -24.74 4.31
CA ALA A 23 15.86 -24.48 3.13
C ALA A 23 15.77 -22.97 2.81
N ALA A 24 15.52 -22.13 3.84
CA ALA A 24 15.45 -20.68 3.67
C ALA A 24 16.80 -20.06 3.25
N LEU A 25 17.93 -20.57 3.77
CA LEU A 25 19.26 -20.14 3.36
C LEU A 25 19.59 -20.57 1.93
N ALA A 26 19.17 -21.75 1.49
CA ALA A 26 19.32 -22.19 0.10
C ALA A 26 18.52 -21.28 -0.85
N GLU A 27 17.30 -20.89 -0.45
CA GLU A 27 16.50 -19.94 -1.22
C GLU A 27 17.14 -18.53 -1.25
N GLN A 28 17.71 -18.09 -0.12
CA GLN A 28 18.48 -16.85 -0.04
C GLN A 28 19.71 -16.87 -0.96
N ALA A 29 20.45 -17.97 -1.02
CA ALA A 29 21.60 -18.09 -1.89
C ALA A 29 21.22 -18.03 -3.39
N LYS A 30 20.02 -18.52 -3.73
CA LYS A 30 19.52 -18.55 -5.12
C LYS A 30 18.96 -17.20 -5.58
N TRP A 31 18.20 -16.51 -4.74
CA TRP A 31 17.45 -15.31 -5.12
C TRP A 31 17.99 -14.01 -4.49
N GLY A 32 18.88 -14.13 -3.50
CA GLY A 32 19.31 -13.02 -2.67
C GLY A 32 18.24 -12.54 -1.69
N GLY A 33 18.47 -11.35 -1.13
CA GLY A 33 17.55 -10.69 -0.19
C GLY A 33 17.80 -11.05 1.27
N LYS A 34 16.88 -10.61 2.13
CA LYS A 34 17.01 -10.76 3.59
C LYS A 34 16.39 -12.07 4.05
N LEU A 35 17.12 -12.79 4.89
CA LEU A 35 16.66 -14.06 5.47
C LEU A 35 15.28 -13.94 6.14
N GLY A 36 15.04 -12.87 6.90
CA GLY A 36 13.74 -12.65 7.55
C GLY A 36 12.56 -12.57 6.56
N GLU A 37 12.74 -11.87 5.44
CA GLU A 37 11.69 -11.73 4.42
C GLU A 37 11.41 -13.06 3.72
N ILE A 38 12.46 -13.86 3.49
CA ILE A 38 12.33 -15.20 2.91
C ILE A 38 11.58 -16.13 3.87
N LEU A 39 11.90 -16.08 5.16
CA LEU A 39 11.19 -16.87 6.17
C LEU A 39 9.70 -16.56 6.23
N VAL A 40 9.32 -15.28 6.11
CA VAL A 40 7.91 -14.86 6.05
C VAL A 40 7.26 -15.30 4.73
N ARG A 41 7.95 -15.13 3.59
CA ARG A 41 7.46 -15.53 2.27
C ARG A 41 7.22 -17.04 2.17
N MET A 42 8.09 -17.85 2.77
CA MET A 42 7.93 -19.31 2.84
C MET A 42 6.89 -19.75 3.88
N ASN A 43 6.20 -18.81 4.56
CA ASN A 43 5.28 -19.07 5.66
C ASN A 43 5.89 -19.88 6.82
N LEU A 44 7.21 -19.81 7.00
CA LEU A 44 7.92 -20.49 8.08
C LEU A 44 7.84 -19.71 9.39
N VAL A 45 7.73 -18.38 9.31
CA VAL A 45 7.67 -17.48 10.45
C VAL A 45 6.66 -16.37 10.16
N SER A 46 5.82 -16.00 11.12
CA SER A 46 4.93 -14.84 10.96
C SER A 46 5.69 -13.53 11.11
N GLU A 47 5.20 -12.46 10.46
CA GLU A 47 5.84 -11.14 10.51
C GLU A 47 6.01 -10.64 11.96
N ASP A 48 5.01 -10.85 12.81
CA ASP A 48 5.03 -10.44 14.22
C ASP A 48 6.10 -11.18 15.04
N ILE A 49 6.32 -12.47 14.78
CA ILE A 49 7.42 -13.23 15.41
C ILE A 49 8.77 -12.74 14.90
N LEU A 50 8.89 -12.47 13.59
CA LEU A 50 10.12 -11.94 13.00
C LEU A 50 10.49 -10.58 13.63
N VAL A 51 9.53 -9.66 13.78
CA VAL A 51 9.76 -8.34 14.38
C VAL A 51 10.22 -8.47 15.83
N ARG A 52 9.60 -9.36 16.63
CA ARG A 52 10.06 -9.65 18.00
C ARG A 52 11.47 -10.24 18.04
N ALA A 53 11.79 -11.15 17.11
CA ALA A 53 13.11 -11.74 17.01
C ALA A 53 14.18 -10.70 16.66
N LEU A 54 13.90 -9.83 15.68
CA LEU A 54 14.76 -8.71 15.29
C LEU A 54 14.94 -7.70 16.42
N SER A 55 13.87 -7.37 17.14
CA SER A 55 13.92 -6.49 18.32
C SER A 55 14.89 -7.03 19.37
N LYS A 56 14.82 -8.31 19.69
CA LYS A 56 15.76 -8.96 20.63
C LYS A 56 17.19 -9.00 20.11
N GLN A 57 17.39 -9.29 18.82
CA GLN A 57 18.72 -9.35 18.23
C GLN A 57 19.41 -7.98 18.19
N LEU A 58 18.65 -6.93 17.85
CA LEU A 58 19.16 -5.57 17.66
C LEU A 58 19.14 -4.74 18.94
N GLY A 59 18.46 -5.20 19.99
CA GLY A 59 18.23 -4.40 21.20
C GLY A 59 17.35 -3.18 20.95
N MET A 60 16.52 -3.20 19.89
CA MET A 60 15.66 -2.09 19.50
C MET A 60 14.20 -2.40 19.81
N PRO A 61 13.37 -1.41 20.19
CA PRO A 61 11.97 -1.64 20.47
C PRO A 61 11.20 -2.06 19.21
N ALA A 62 10.42 -3.15 19.33
CA ALA A 62 9.41 -3.50 18.35
C ALA A 62 8.18 -2.60 18.51
N VAL A 63 7.56 -2.21 17.40
CA VAL A 63 6.29 -1.47 17.40
C VAL A 63 5.27 -2.19 16.54
N ASN A 64 4.06 -2.35 17.07
CA ASN A 64 2.92 -2.81 16.29
C ASN A 64 2.21 -1.59 15.69
N LEU A 65 2.35 -1.43 14.37
CA LEU A 65 1.77 -0.31 13.64
C LEU A 65 0.25 -0.39 13.48
N ASP A 66 -0.34 -1.58 13.60
CA ASP A 66 -1.80 -1.72 13.55
C ASP A 66 -2.50 -1.10 14.76
N ALA A 67 -1.80 -1.01 15.90
CA ALA A 67 -2.31 -0.36 17.11
C ALA A 67 -2.09 1.16 17.13
N VAL A 68 -1.22 1.68 16.25
CA VAL A 68 -0.95 3.12 16.15
C VAL A 68 -2.01 3.73 15.23
N GLN A 69 -3.14 4.10 15.82
CA GLN A 69 -4.27 4.57 15.04
C GLN A 69 -4.08 6.00 14.54
N MET A 70 -3.40 6.87 15.29
CA MET A 70 -3.33 8.31 15.00
C MET A 70 -1.90 8.84 15.19
N VAL A 71 -1.33 9.40 14.11
CA VAL A 71 -0.07 10.16 14.15
C VAL A 71 -0.41 11.64 13.96
N PRO A 72 0.08 12.54 14.83
CA PRO A 72 -0.23 13.96 14.70
C PRO A 72 0.24 14.56 13.36
N PRO A 73 -0.53 15.50 12.74
CA PRO A 73 -0.19 16.07 11.43
C PRO A 73 1.20 16.71 11.37
N HIS A 74 1.61 17.39 12.45
CA HIS A 74 2.94 18.01 12.57
C HIS A 74 4.09 16.98 12.63
N VAL A 75 3.82 15.73 13.01
CA VAL A 75 4.79 14.62 12.97
C VAL A 75 4.86 14.04 11.56
N LYS A 76 3.71 13.82 10.92
CA LYS A 76 3.62 13.38 9.51
C LYS A 76 4.37 14.32 8.57
N ALA A 77 4.20 15.64 8.75
CA ALA A 77 4.85 16.67 7.92
C ALA A 77 6.38 16.66 7.96
N LYS A 78 7.00 15.96 8.92
CA LYS A 78 8.48 15.83 9.01
C LYS A 78 9.07 14.89 7.96
N ILE A 79 8.28 13.95 7.44
CA ILE A 79 8.71 13.00 6.42
C ILE A 79 7.73 13.08 5.24
N PRO A 80 8.17 13.53 4.06
CA PRO A 80 7.35 13.51 2.85
C PRO A 80 6.90 12.09 2.47
N ALA A 81 5.74 11.97 1.83
CA ALA A 81 5.15 10.68 1.44
C ALA A 81 6.10 9.84 0.56
N GLN A 82 6.75 10.47 -0.42
CA GLN A 82 7.74 9.82 -1.29
C GLN A 82 8.86 9.15 -0.46
N THR A 83 9.47 9.92 0.45
CA THR A 83 10.54 9.44 1.32
C THR A 83 10.07 8.33 2.26
N ALA A 84 8.87 8.46 2.84
CA ALA A 84 8.28 7.45 3.69
C ALA A 84 8.07 6.12 2.94
N ARG A 85 7.65 6.19 1.67
CA ARG A 85 7.45 5.02 0.79
C ARG A 85 8.78 4.38 0.40
N ASP A 86 9.71 5.16 -0.14
CA ASP A 86 11.00 4.67 -0.65
C ASP A 86 11.82 4.00 0.46
N PHE A 87 11.82 4.60 1.64
CA PHE A 87 12.57 4.09 2.78
C PHE A 87 11.79 3.14 3.66
N SER A 88 10.52 2.87 3.33
CA SER A 88 9.64 2.02 4.13
C SER A 88 9.69 2.40 5.61
N VAL A 89 9.38 3.68 5.87
CA VAL A 89 9.43 4.30 7.19
C VAL A 89 8.13 5.04 7.48
N VAL A 90 7.65 4.94 8.72
CA VAL A 90 6.46 5.66 9.19
C VAL A 90 6.84 6.47 10.43
N PRO A 91 6.64 7.80 10.44
CA PRO A 91 6.86 8.58 11.64
C PRO A 91 5.76 8.28 12.67
N LEU A 92 6.13 8.12 13.94
CA LEU A 92 5.20 7.77 15.02
C LEU A 92 4.90 8.96 15.92
N GLN A 93 5.95 9.60 16.45
CA GLN A 93 5.81 10.69 17.41
C GLN A 93 7.06 11.55 17.47
N LEU A 94 6.88 12.80 17.92
CA LEU A 94 7.95 13.70 18.31
C LEU A 94 8.14 13.65 19.84
N ARG A 95 9.39 13.62 20.28
CA ARG A 95 9.82 13.71 21.67
C ARG A 95 10.80 14.87 21.84
N ASP A 96 11.11 15.22 23.08
CA ASP A 96 12.08 16.26 23.45
C ASP A 96 11.79 17.61 22.75
N ASP A 97 10.54 18.07 22.85
CA ASP A 97 10.08 19.34 22.24
C ASP A 97 10.31 19.42 20.72
N GLY A 98 10.29 18.26 20.06
CA GLY A 98 10.46 18.14 18.62
C GLY A 98 11.89 17.92 18.14
N LYS A 99 12.85 17.72 19.05
CA LYS A 99 14.24 17.41 18.71
C LYS A 99 14.48 15.94 18.37
N THR A 100 13.58 15.06 18.79
CA THR A 100 13.71 13.61 18.57
C THR A 100 12.48 13.07 17.85
N LEU A 101 12.68 12.47 16.68
CA LEU A 101 11.62 11.84 15.88
C LEU A 101 11.71 10.33 16.04
N VAL A 102 10.64 9.74 16.58
CA VAL A 102 10.50 8.29 16.70
C VAL A 102 9.87 7.78 15.41
N VAL A 103 10.53 6.82 14.77
CA VAL A 103 10.10 6.25 13.49
C VAL A 103 10.02 4.74 13.56
N ALA A 104 9.04 4.16 12.86
CA ALA A 104 8.96 2.73 12.62
C ALA A 104 9.58 2.40 11.26
N MET A 105 10.50 1.44 11.21
CA MET A 105 11.21 1.06 10.00
C MET A 105 11.16 -0.45 9.79
N SER A 106 11.03 -0.85 8.52
CA SER A 106 11.19 -2.27 8.12
C SER A 106 12.66 -2.70 8.15
N ASP A 107 13.59 -1.77 7.93
CA ASP A 107 15.02 -2.02 7.93
C ASP A 107 15.83 -1.04 8.80
N PRO A 108 15.88 -1.27 10.12
CA PRO A 108 16.60 -0.39 11.04
C PRO A 108 18.13 -0.46 10.91
N LEU A 109 18.65 -1.44 10.16
CA LEU A 109 20.10 -1.61 9.93
C LEU A 109 20.64 -0.75 8.79
N ASN A 110 19.76 -0.14 8.00
CA ASN A 110 20.15 0.71 6.90
C ASN A 110 20.59 2.09 7.41
N VAL A 111 21.89 2.23 7.71
CA VAL A 111 22.50 3.46 8.23
C VAL A 111 22.29 4.63 7.28
N ARG A 112 22.33 4.40 5.96
CA ARG A 112 22.13 5.43 4.96
C ARG A 112 20.74 6.06 5.07
N VAL A 113 19.70 5.23 5.21
CA VAL A 113 18.32 5.70 5.40
C VAL A 113 18.20 6.52 6.69
N LEU A 114 18.83 6.07 7.78
CA LEU A 114 18.83 6.81 9.04
C LEU A 114 19.48 8.19 8.89
N ASP A 115 20.60 8.29 8.19
CA ASP A 115 21.30 9.57 7.97
C ASP A 115 20.52 10.51 7.05
N GLU A 116 19.90 9.99 5.99
CA GLU A 116 19.02 10.78 5.12
C GLU A 116 17.79 11.29 5.88
N LEU A 117 17.18 10.45 6.74
CA LEU A 117 16.07 10.87 7.61
C LEU A 117 16.48 11.92 8.64
N ARG A 118 17.68 11.84 9.20
CA ARG A 118 18.24 12.87 10.10
C ARG A 118 18.41 14.20 9.38
N ALA A 119 19.00 14.17 8.19
CA ALA A 119 19.23 15.36 7.38
C ALA A 119 17.91 16.05 6.97
N LEU A 120 16.92 15.25 6.57
CA LEU A 120 15.61 15.73 6.15
C LEU A 120 14.80 16.31 7.32
N SER A 121 14.66 15.55 8.40
CA SER A 121 13.81 15.94 9.54
C SER A 121 14.45 17.00 10.43
N LYS A 122 15.78 17.15 10.38
CA LYS A 122 16.61 17.93 11.32
C LYS A 122 16.41 17.50 12.78
N CYS A 123 15.97 16.26 13.00
CA CYS A 123 15.72 15.67 14.30
C CYS A 123 16.69 14.49 14.54
N ARG A 124 16.93 14.17 15.80
CA ARG A 124 17.53 12.89 16.18
C ARG A 124 16.52 11.78 15.89
N ILE A 125 16.95 10.73 15.19
CA ILE A 125 16.08 9.61 14.83
C ILE A 125 16.20 8.50 15.87
N VAL A 126 15.07 8.09 16.44
CA VAL A 126 14.94 6.88 17.25
C VAL A 126 14.19 5.85 16.42
N ALA A 127 14.88 4.80 16.00
CA ALA A 127 14.34 3.76 15.14
C ALA A 127 13.70 2.63 15.96
N ASN A 128 12.47 2.27 15.57
CA ASN A 128 11.73 1.14 16.08
C ASN A 128 11.54 0.12 14.96
N VAL A 129 11.65 -1.16 15.30
CA VAL A 129 11.51 -2.24 14.31
C VAL A 129 10.03 -2.52 14.07
N ALA A 130 9.63 -2.54 12.81
CA ALA A 130 8.28 -2.90 12.38
C ALA A 130 8.32 -3.86 11.19
N GLY A 131 7.22 -4.58 10.98
CA GLY A 131 7.07 -5.48 9.85
C GLY A 131 6.94 -4.71 8.53
N ARG A 132 7.41 -5.29 7.42
CA ARG A 132 7.35 -4.63 6.10
C ARG A 132 5.90 -4.43 5.66
N THR A 133 5.04 -5.44 5.84
CA THR A 133 3.63 -5.34 5.51
C THR A 133 2.91 -4.38 6.44
N SER A 134 3.24 -4.41 7.73
CA SER A 134 2.72 -3.47 8.72
C SER A 134 3.06 -2.01 8.38
N VAL A 135 4.30 -1.74 7.97
CA VAL A 135 4.76 -0.42 7.51
C VAL A 135 4.00 0.04 6.27
N ALA A 136 3.87 -0.83 5.26
CA ALA A 136 3.15 -0.50 4.03
C ALA A 136 1.67 -0.16 4.30
N ARG A 137 1.01 -0.91 5.18
CA ARG A 137 -0.38 -0.66 5.57
C ARG A 137 -0.53 0.65 6.34
N ALA A 138 0.39 0.94 7.27
CA ALA A 138 0.40 2.19 8.01
C ALA A 138 0.68 3.39 7.10
N PHE A 139 1.58 3.24 6.12
CA PHE A 139 1.84 4.26 5.11
C PHE A 139 0.57 4.61 4.33
N ALA A 140 -0.16 3.61 3.82
CA ALA A 140 -1.41 3.82 3.09
C ALA A 140 -2.43 4.62 3.92
N ARG A 141 -2.65 4.21 5.18
CA ARG A 141 -3.56 4.92 6.09
C ARG A 141 -3.13 6.36 6.37
N LEU A 142 -1.83 6.61 6.50
CA LEU A 142 -1.33 7.90 6.96
C LEU A 142 -1.12 8.91 5.82
N TYR A 143 -0.75 8.47 4.63
CA TYR A 143 -0.40 9.33 3.50
C TYR A 143 -1.41 9.27 2.35
N GLU A 144 -2.05 8.13 2.06
CA GLU A 144 -2.96 8.00 0.91
C GLU A 144 -4.37 8.54 1.24
N GLU A 145 -4.85 8.44 2.48
CA GLU A 145 -6.14 9.02 2.91
C GLU A 145 -6.17 10.56 2.81
N THR A 146 -5.00 11.21 2.75
CA THR A 146 -4.90 12.67 2.58
C THR A 146 -4.74 13.08 1.11
N ALA A 147 -4.24 12.18 0.25
CA ALA A 147 -4.05 12.48 -1.17
C ALA A 147 -5.38 12.61 -1.91
N GLU A 148 -6.40 11.84 -1.54
CA GLU A 148 -7.75 11.94 -2.13
C GLU A 148 -8.42 13.31 -1.95
N LEU A 149 -8.02 14.08 -0.93
CA LEU A 149 -8.53 15.44 -0.68
C LEU A 149 -7.70 16.54 -1.37
N GLU A 150 -6.46 16.25 -1.77
CA GLU A 150 -5.58 17.25 -2.43
C GLU A 150 -5.74 17.24 -3.96
N ASP A 151 -6.09 16.10 -4.57
CA ASP A 151 -6.28 15.98 -6.02
C ASP A 151 -7.69 16.43 -6.52
N ALA A 152 -8.64 16.68 -5.63
CA ALA A 152 -10.01 17.04 -5.99
C ALA A 152 -10.24 18.55 -6.25
N ASP A 153 -9.32 19.44 -5.87
CA ASP A 153 -9.68 20.86 -5.64
C ASP A 153 -8.99 21.93 -6.52
N THR A 154 -8.28 21.59 -7.61
CA THR A 154 -7.54 22.65 -8.37
C THR A 154 -7.89 22.85 -9.85
N ASN A 155 -9.00 22.34 -10.38
CA ASN A 155 -9.36 22.69 -11.76
C ASN A 155 -10.86 22.73 -12.05
N PHE A 156 -11.58 23.65 -11.39
CA PHE A 156 -12.94 23.99 -11.80
C PHE A 156 -12.90 25.06 -12.89
N LYS A 157 -13.31 24.72 -14.12
CA LYS A 157 -13.46 25.68 -15.22
C LYS A 157 -14.94 26.06 -15.34
N VAL A 158 -15.27 27.29 -14.96
CA VAL A 158 -16.61 27.86 -15.24
C VAL A 158 -16.57 28.45 -16.65
N VAL A 159 -17.39 27.90 -17.55
CA VAL A 159 -17.56 28.38 -18.93
C VAL A 159 -18.94 29.00 -19.10
N ASP A 160 -19.00 30.15 -19.77
CA ASP A 160 -20.25 30.81 -20.13
C ASP A 160 -20.94 30.08 -21.32
N ALA A 161 -22.20 30.41 -21.60
CA ALA A 161 -22.99 29.82 -22.70
C ALA A 161 -22.36 30.00 -24.09
N GLN A 162 -21.40 30.92 -24.24
CA GLN A 162 -20.62 31.14 -25.46
C GLN A 162 -19.26 30.40 -25.47
N GLY A 163 -19.01 29.49 -24.53
CA GLY A 163 -17.82 28.64 -24.49
C GLY A 163 -16.54 29.34 -24.01
N ARG A 164 -16.64 30.54 -23.44
CA ARG A 164 -15.49 31.29 -22.91
C ARG A 164 -15.32 31.00 -21.42
N THR A 165 -14.10 30.66 -21.00
CA THR A 165 -13.76 30.46 -19.58
C THR A 165 -13.73 31.79 -18.85
N VAL A 166 -14.65 31.99 -17.90
CA VAL A 166 -14.80 33.24 -17.15
C VAL A 166 -14.04 33.22 -15.82
N VAL A 167 -13.80 32.04 -15.23
CA VAL A 167 -13.04 31.92 -13.97
C VAL A 167 -12.09 30.72 -14.05
N LYS A 168 -10.82 30.95 -13.70
CA LYS A 168 -9.76 29.93 -13.72
C LYS A 168 -9.31 29.47 -12.33
N ASN A 169 -9.57 30.23 -11.27
CA ASN A 169 -9.20 29.88 -9.88
C ASN A 169 -10.18 30.48 -8.86
N LEU A 170 -10.37 29.81 -7.71
CA LEU A 170 -11.20 30.27 -6.59
C LEU A 170 -10.67 31.55 -5.89
N LYS A 171 -9.41 31.94 -6.17
CA LYS A 171 -8.75 33.10 -5.55
C LYS A 171 -9.07 34.44 -6.21
N ASP A 172 -9.78 34.43 -7.34
CA ASP A 172 -10.19 35.63 -8.10
C ASP A 172 -11.64 36.08 -7.78
N LEU A 173 -12.27 35.54 -6.73
CA LEU A 173 -13.59 35.96 -6.28
C LEU A 173 -13.49 37.14 -5.30
N ASP A 174 -13.74 38.34 -5.82
CA ASP A 174 -14.02 39.54 -5.02
C ASP A 174 -15.34 39.37 -4.23
N PRO A 175 -15.36 39.49 -2.89
CA PRO A 175 -16.53 39.15 -2.07
C PRO A 175 -17.61 40.25 -1.99
N ALA A 176 -17.61 41.25 -2.89
CA ALA A 176 -18.36 42.51 -2.68
C ALA A 176 -19.75 42.62 -3.35
N ALA A 177 -20.34 41.55 -3.90
CA ALA A 177 -21.65 41.63 -4.58
C ALA A 177 -22.78 40.84 -3.87
N ALA A 178 -22.61 40.55 -2.58
CA ALA A 178 -23.59 39.81 -1.77
C ALA A 178 -24.60 40.74 -1.06
N VAL A 179 -25.37 41.57 -1.79
CA VAL A 179 -26.58 42.18 -1.21
C VAL A 179 -27.58 42.50 -2.33
N ALA A 180 -28.69 41.76 -2.40
CA ALA A 180 -30.05 42.31 -2.48
C ALA A 180 -31.11 41.24 -2.82
N MET A 181 -32.13 41.21 -1.96
CA MET A 181 -33.52 40.81 -2.25
C MET A 181 -33.86 39.32 -2.32
N SER A 182 -34.20 38.77 -1.14
CA SER A 182 -35.26 37.76 -1.04
C SER A 182 -36.63 38.38 -1.34
N PRO A 183 -37.56 37.64 -1.96
CA PRO A 183 -38.85 37.45 -1.28
C PRO A 183 -39.43 36.02 -1.37
N LYS A 184 -39.98 35.60 -0.22
CA LYS A 184 -41.18 34.79 0.10
C LYS A 184 -41.69 33.70 -0.89
N PRO A 185 -42.02 32.48 -0.40
CA PRO A 185 -42.49 31.38 -1.24
C PRO A 185 -43.99 31.52 -1.58
N ALA A 186 -44.34 31.37 -2.86
CA ALA A 186 -45.72 31.22 -3.30
C ALA A 186 -45.83 30.11 -4.36
N ALA A 187 -46.70 29.14 -4.04
CA ALA A 187 -47.47 28.25 -4.90
C ALA A 187 -46.77 27.58 -6.11
N ALA A 188 -46.58 26.26 -5.99
CA ALA A 188 -46.25 25.36 -7.09
C ALA A 188 -47.40 25.23 -8.10
N PRO A 189 -47.15 25.36 -9.43
CA PRO A 189 -47.97 24.76 -10.47
C PRO A 189 -47.47 23.35 -10.84
N PRO A 190 -48.28 22.53 -11.54
CA PRO A 190 -48.05 21.10 -11.65
C PRO A 190 -46.81 20.76 -12.48
N ARG A 191 -46.08 19.76 -11.98
CA ARG A 191 -44.88 19.16 -12.54
C ARG A 191 -45.16 18.64 -13.96
N ALA A 192 -44.54 19.26 -14.97
CA ALA A 192 -44.39 18.67 -16.30
C ALA A 192 -43.53 17.39 -16.20
N PRO A 193 -43.77 16.36 -17.02
CA PRO A 193 -42.92 15.16 -17.02
C PRO A 193 -41.49 15.56 -17.41
N PRO A 194 -40.45 14.91 -16.83
CA PRO A 194 -39.08 15.22 -17.18
C PRO A 194 -38.83 14.97 -18.68
N PRO A 195 -38.00 15.78 -19.36
CA PRO A 195 -37.51 15.45 -20.68
C PRO A 195 -36.71 14.13 -20.61
N PRO A 196 -36.67 13.34 -21.71
CA PRO A 196 -35.88 12.12 -21.73
C PRO A 196 -34.41 12.45 -21.46
N GLU A 197 -33.78 11.67 -20.58
CA GLU A 197 -32.36 11.78 -20.27
C GLU A 197 -31.54 11.73 -21.58
N PRO A 198 -30.56 12.63 -21.78
CA PRO A 198 -29.61 12.45 -22.87
C PRO A 198 -28.83 11.15 -22.62
N PRO A 199 -28.47 10.40 -23.68
CA PRO A 199 -27.74 9.15 -23.51
C PRO A 199 -26.42 9.44 -22.79
N ARG A 200 -26.23 8.75 -21.65
CA ARG A 200 -24.97 8.75 -20.90
C ARG A 200 -23.83 8.45 -21.87
N GLN A 201 -23.01 9.45 -22.16
CA GLN A 201 -21.76 9.24 -22.87
C GLN A 201 -20.81 8.50 -21.94
N SER A 202 -20.75 7.19 -22.17
CA SER A 202 -19.75 6.28 -21.64
C SER A 202 -18.37 6.69 -22.18
N ALA A 203 -17.62 7.45 -21.39
CA ALA A 203 -16.20 7.64 -21.59
C ALA A 203 -15.43 6.48 -20.93
N ALA A 204 -15.48 5.33 -21.58
CA ALA A 204 -14.48 4.27 -21.54
C ALA A 204 -14.70 3.44 -22.81
N SER A 205 -13.89 3.73 -23.81
CA SER A 205 -13.88 3.12 -25.13
C SER A 205 -13.60 1.63 -25.06
N GLY A 206 -14.65 0.85 -25.33
CA GLY A 206 -14.63 -0.58 -25.57
C GLY A 206 -16.08 -1.04 -25.56
N SER A 207 -16.61 -1.51 -26.69
CA SER A 207 -17.98 -2.06 -26.70
C SER A 207 -18.07 -3.20 -25.66
N PRO A 208 -19.20 -3.42 -24.99
CA PRO A 208 -19.38 -4.56 -24.07
C PRO A 208 -19.00 -5.90 -24.71
N ALA A 209 -19.16 -6.01 -26.03
CA ALA A 209 -18.73 -7.16 -26.82
C ALA A 209 -17.19 -7.29 -26.97
N GLU A 210 -16.44 -6.18 -27.01
CA GLU A 210 -14.97 -6.19 -27.03
C GLU A 210 -14.38 -6.54 -25.67
N LEU A 211 -14.97 -6.05 -24.57
CA LEU A 211 -14.57 -6.44 -23.22
C LEU A 211 -14.79 -7.95 -23.00
N LEU A 212 -15.94 -8.49 -23.40
CA LEU A 212 -16.21 -9.93 -23.37
C LEU A 212 -15.17 -10.73 -24.17
N LYS A 213 -14.87 -10.32 -25.42
CA LYS A 213 -13.84 -10.98 -26.25
C LYS A 213 -12.45 -10.92 -25.61
N SER A 214 -12.08 -9.80 -25.00
CA SER A 214 -10.79 -9.66 -24.32
C SER A 214 -10.68 -10.57 -23.09
N VAL A 215 -11.77 -10.72 -22.33
CA VAL A 215 -11.86 -11.65 -21.19
C VAL A 215 -11.81 -13.10 -21.67
N GLU A 216 -12.55 -13.45 -22.72
CA GLU A 216 -12.51 -14.79 -23.32
C GLU A 216 -11.11 -15.14 -23.86
N GLU A 217 -10.40 -14.19 -24.45
CA GLU A 217 -9.04 -14.40 -24.96
C GLU A 217 -8.03 -14.58 -23.82
N VAL A 218 -8.15 -13.81 -22.75
CA VAL A 218 -7.33 -13.97 -21.53
C VAL A 218 -7.60 -15.32 -20.88
N GLN A 219 -8.87 -15.68 -20.66
CA GLN A 219 -9.23 -16.98 -20.09
C GLN A 219 -8.74 -18.14 -20.95
N ARG A 220 -8.81 -18.04 -22.29
CA ARG A 220 -8.28 -19.07 -23.18
C ARG A 220 -6.77 -19.23 -23.09
N LYS A 221 -6.02 -18.11 -22.97
CA LYS A 221 -4.56 -18.12 -22.77
C LYS A 221 -4.19 -18.74 -21.43
N GLU A 222 -4.91 -18.39 -20.37
CA GLU A 222 -4.71 -18.95 -19.03
C GLU A 222 -4.98 -20.46 -18.99
N VAL A 223 -6.09 -20.91 -19.58
CA VAL A 223 -6.43 -22.34 -19.68
C VAL A 223 -5.40 -23.11 -20.50
N ALA A 224 -4.89 -22.53 -21.59
CA ALA A 224 -3.85 -23.15 -22.40
C ALA A 224 -2.52 -23.29 -21.63
N ALA A 225 -2.13 -22.27 -20.86
CA ALA A 225 -0.93 -22.31 -20.03
C ALA A 225 -1.05 -23.36 -18.92
N LEU A 226 -2.21 -23.45 -18.26
CA LEU A 226 -2.49 -24.46 -17.23
C LEU A 226 -2.41 -25.88 -17.81
N LYS A 227 -2.98 -26.10 -19.00
CA LYS A 227 -2.91 -27.39 -19.68
C LYS A 227 -1.47 -27.79 -20.02
N ALA A 228 -0.66 -26.86 -20.51
CA ALA A 228 0.76 -27.11 -20.82
C ALA A 228 1.58 -27.43 -19.56
N MET A 229 1.29 -26.76 -18.44
CA MET A 229 1.93 -27.04 -17.16
C MET A 229 1.57 -28.43 -16.64
N VAL A 230 0.31 -28.85 -16.78
CA VAL A 230 -0.15 -30.20 -16.40
C VAL A 230 0.53 -31.27 -17.24
N GLU A 231 0.65 -31.09 -18.57
CA GLU A 231 1.37 -32.05 -19.42
C GLU A 231 2.85 -32.16 -19.06
N LEU A 232 3.52 -31.05 -18.79
CA LEU A 232 4.91 -31.03 -18.33
C LEU A 232 5.12 -31.79 -17.01
N LEU A 233 4.16 -31.70 -16.08
CA LEU A 233 4.23 -32.39 -14.80
C LEU A 233 3.97 -33.90 -14.94
N ILE A 234 3.12 -34.30 -15.89
CA ILE A 234 2.91 -35.71 -16.25
C ILE A 234 4.18 -36.29 -16.90
N GLU A 235 4.79 -35.55 -17.84
CA GLU A 235 6.02 -35.98 -18.53
C GLU A 235 7.21 -36.11 -17.57
N LYS A 236 7.29 -35.24 -16.55
CA LYS A 236 8.30 -35.32 -15.48
C LYS A 236 7.97 -36.35 -14.39
N GLY A 237 6.86 -37.09 -14.51
CA GLY A 237 6.48 -38.16 -13.58
C GLY A 237 6.01 -37.68 -12.20
N VAL A 238 5.59 -36.41 -12.08
CA VAL A 238 5.13 -35.84 -10.79
C VAL A 238 3.75 -36.38 -10.39
N PHE A 239 2.88 -36.67 -11.36
CA PHE A 239 1.60 -37.35 -11.16
C PHE A 239 1.11 -37.99 -12.46
N SER A 240 0.20 -38.98 -12.36
CA SER A 240 -0.36 -39.68 -13.53
C SER A 240 -1.57 -38.95 -14.10
N ARG A 241 -1.82 -39.14 -15.41
CA ARG A 241 -2.99 -38.57 -16.10
C ARG A 241 -4.31 -39.03 -15.48
N GLU A 242 -4.37 -40.26 -14.98
CA GLU A 242 -5.54 -40.84 -14.31
C GLU A 242 -5.82 -40.16 -12.97
N GLU A 243 -4.79 -39.87 -12.17
CA GLU A 243 -4.93 -39.21 -10.87
C GLU A 243 -5.41 -37.76 -11.00
N TYR A 244 -4.94 -37.05 -12.03
CA TYR A 244 -5.42 -35.70 -12.37
C TYR A 244 -6.91 -35.72 -12.76
N LEU A 245 -7.31 -36.63 -13.65
CA LEU A 245 -8.70 -36.73 -14.12
C LEU A 245 -9.68 -37.14 -13.00
N ALA A 246 -9.23 -37.94 -12.04
CA ALA A 246 -10.03 -38.31 -10.87
C ALA A 246 -10.31 -37.13 -9.93
N LYS A 247 -9.40 -36.16 -9.82
CA LYS A 247 -9.57 -34.96 -8.99
C LYS A 247 -10.40 -33.85 -9.67
N VAL A 248 -10.34 -33.74 -10.99
CA VAL A 248 -11.08 -32.69 -11.74
C VAL A 248 -12.56 -33.03 -11.94
N LYS A 249 -12.94 -34.31 -11.87
CA LYS A 249 -14.34 -34.78 -12.01
C LYS A 249 -15.18 -34.71 -10.72
N ARG A 250 -14.63 -34.18 -9.62
CA ARG A 250 -15.28 -34.12 -8.31
C ARG A 250 -15.53 -32.68 -7.90
#